data_AF-A0A3C1TKU2-F1
#
_entry.id   AF-A0A3C1TKU2-F1
#
_cell.length_a   1.000
_cell.length_b   1.000
_cell.length_c   1.000
_cell.angle_alpha   90.00
_cell.angle_beta   90.00
_cell.angle_gamma   90.00
#
_symmetry.space_group_name_H-M   'P 1'
#
loop_
_entity.id
_entity.type
_entity.pdbx_description
1 polymer ?
#
loop_
_entity_poly.entity_id
_entity_poly.type
_entity_poly.pdbx_seq_one_letter_code
_entity_poly.pdbx_strand_id
1 'polypeptide(L)'
;MQQDLAQFDFLKVFIEKTLDEAGFETLSEETRSEYVPQFVAEAERRLGLALIPKLSEESVKNLEKFLQQKDFSLEDLQQFWVDNIPDFQATVEQTLLDFKGELKDIVSTL
;
A
#
# COMPACT_ATOMS: atom_id res chain seq x y z
N MET A 1 -20.71 2.86 -13.77
CA MET A 1 -20.39 3.71 -12.61
C MET A 1 -19.05 3.23 -12.10
N GLN A 2 -17.98 3.97 -12.39
CA GLN A 2 -16.63 3.72 -11.90
C GLN A 2 -16.33 4.86 -10.93
N GLN A 3 -16.72 4.68 -9.68
CA GLN A 3 -16.28 5.53 -8.58
C GLN A 3 -15.78 4.57 -7.50
N ASP A 4 -14.67 4.97 -6.87
CA ASP A 4 -14.00 4.33 -5.73
C ASP A 4 -12.83 3.35 -6.01
N LEU A 5 -11.84 3.83 -6.76
CA LEU A 5 -10.44 3.35 -6.67
C LEU A 5 -9.48 4.42 -6.11
N ALA A 6 -10.00 5.60 -5.73
CA ALA A 6 -9.22 6.81 -5.47
C ALA A 6 -8.35 6.76 -4.19
N GLN A 7 -8.52 5.76 -3.33
CA GLN A 7 -7.78 5.66 -2.07
C GLN A 7 -6.56 4.73 -2.12
N PHE A 8 -6.42 3.84 -3.10
CA PHE A 8 -5.12 3.23 -3.41
C PHE A 8 -4.36 3.98 -4.52
N ASP A 9 -4.98 5.00 -5.11
CA ASP A 9 -4.29 5.95 -5.98
C ASP A 9 -3.13 6.64 -5.26
N PHE A 10 -3.15 6.80 -3.93
CA PHE A 10 -1.97 7.34 -3.24
C PHE A 10 -0.77 6.38 -3.32
N LEU A 11 -0.98 5.06 -3.28
CA LEU A 11 0.11 4.09 -3.47
C LEU A 11 0.62 4.17 -4.90
N LYS A 12 -0.27 4.25 -5.89
CA LYS A 12 0.14 4.47 -7.28
C LYS A 12 0.99 5.74 -7.43
N VAL A 13 0.51 6.87 -6.90
CA VAL A 13 1.24 8.16 -6.90
C VAL A 13 2.56 8.05 -6.13
N PHE A 14 2.59 7.30 -5.02
CA PHE A 14 3.80 7.04 -4.24
C PHE A 14 4.83 6.25 -5.04
N ILE A 15 4.41 5.19 -5.74
CA ILE A 15 5.27 4.37 -6.61
C ILE A 15 5.76 5.19 -7.79
N GLU A 16 4.89 5.93 -8.47
CA GLU A 16 5.27 6.81 -9.59
C GLU A 16 6.31 7.84 -9.16
N LYS A 17 6.09 8.55 -8.04
CA LYS A 17 7.09 9.48 -7.48
C LYS A 17 8.39 8.79 -7.09
N THR A 18 8.30 7.57 -6.56
CA THR A 18 9.49 6.81 -6.15
C THR A 18 10.33 6.42 -7.36
N LEU A 19 9.71 6.01 -8.46
CA LEU A 19 10.38 5.73 -9.73
C LEU A 19 11.03 7.01 -10.29
N ASP A 20 10.33 8.14 -10.26
CA ASP A 20 10.88 9.42 -10.72
C ASP A 20 12.11 9.82 -9.89
N GLU A 21 12.01 9.80 -8.56
CA GLU A 21 13.14 10.09 -7.67
C GLU A 21 14.31 9.09 -7.78
N ALA A 22 14.05 7.89 -8.29
CA ALA A 22 15.06 6.87 -8.55
C ALA A 22 15.81 7.11 -9.86
N GLY A 23 15.47 8.17 -10.62
CA GLY A 23 16.09 8.52 -11.91
C GLY A 23 15.41 7.85 -13.11
N PHE A 24 14.24 7.27 -12.91
CA PHE A 24 13.51 6.52 -13.93
C PHE A 24 12.39 7.32 -14.59
N GLU A 25 12.48 8.65 -14.51
CA GLU A 25 11.63 9.63 -15.21
C GLU A 25 11.50 9.33 -16.72
N THR A 26 12.52 8.67 -17.28
CA THR A 26 12.65 8.34 -18.71
C THR A 26 12.07 6.98 -19.10
N LEU A 27 11.57 6.18 -18.15
CA LEU A 27 10.87 4.93 -18.49
C LEU A 27 9.70 5.23 -19.41
N SER A 28 9.56 4.41 -20.45
CA SER A 28 8.43 4.55 -21.39
C SER A 28 7.11 4.36 -20.65
N GLU A 29 6.05 4.98 -21.18
CA GLU A 29 4.69 4.82 -20.66
C GLU A 29 4.27 3.34 -20.66
N GLU A 30 4.67 2.59 -21.69
CA GLU A 30 4.47 1.14 -21.80
C GLU A 30 5.10 0.38 -20.62
N THR A 31 6.39 0.60 -20.36
CA THR A 31 7.09 -0.01 -19.22
C THR A 31 6.46 0.39 -17.89
N ARG A 32 6.09 1.67 -17.72
CA ARG A 32 5.40 2.12 -16.50
C ARG A 32 4.07 1.42 -16.30
N SER A 33 3.27 1.30 -17.35
CA SER A 33 1.96 0.62 -17.29
C SER A 33 2.06 -0.87 -16.92
N GLU A 34 3.19 -1.51 -17.23
CA GLU A 34 3.44 -2.91 -16.90
C GLU A 34 3.89 -3.09 -15.44
N TYR A 35 4.81 -2.24 -14.96
CA TYR A 35 5.47 -2.44 -13.65
C TYR A 35 4.78 -1.71 -12.50
N VAL A 36 4.16 -0.54 -12.72
CA VAL A 36 3.51 0.22 -11.64
C VAL A 36 2.44 -0.60 -10.90
N PRO A 37 1.52 -1.33 -11.57
CA PRO A 37 0.54 -2.16 -10.88
C PRO A 37 1.18 -3.25 -10.01
N GLN A 38 2.30 -3.81 -10.44
CA GLN A 38 3.02 -4.86 -9.70
C GLN A 38 3.66 -4.30 -8.43
N PHE A 39 4.29 -3.13 -8.52
CA PHE A 39 4.85 -2.45 -7.36
C PHE A 39 3.79 -1.97 -6.36
N VAL A 40 2.61 -1.56 -6.86
CA VAL A 40 1.47 -1.24 -5.98
C VAL A 40 1.01 -2.49 -5.23
N ALA A 41 0.79 -3.61 -5.92
CA ALA A 41 0.37 -4.86 -5.26
C ALA A 41 1.41 -5.35 -4.24
N GLU A 42 2.70 -5.18 -4.53
CA GLU A 42 3.77 -5.52 -3.60
C GLU A 42 3.80 -4.58 -2.37
N ALA A 43 3.56 -3.28 -2.55
CA ALA A 43 3.43 -2.34 -1.44
C ALA A 43 2.24 -2.71 -0.55
N GLU A 44 1.08 -3.03 -1.12
CA GLU A 44 -0.11 -3.50 -0.39
C GLU A 44 0.18 -4.77 0.40
N ARG A 45 0.84 -5.75 -0.21
CA ARG A 45 1.24 -7.00 0.45
C ARG A 45 2.16 -6.73 1.64
N ARG A 46 3.16 -5.86 1.48
CA ARG A 46 4.10 -5.49 2.55
C ARG A 46 3.40 -4.77 3.70
N LEU A 47 2.50 -3.84 3.38
CA LEU A 47 1.67 -3.16 4.38
C LEU A 47 0.82 -4.17 5.16
N GLY A 48 0.15 -5.09 4.47
CA GLY A 48 -0.61 -6.17 5.13
C GLY A 48 0.26 -6.99 6.10
N LEU A 49 1.46 -7.39 5.67
CA LEU A 49 2.40 -8.12 6.52
C LEU A 49 2.92 -7.33 7.72
N ALA A 50 3.07 -6.00 7.58
CA ALA A 50 3.51 -5.13 8.66
C ALA A 50 2.39 -4.83 9.67
N LEU A 51 1.15 -4.75 9.19
CA LEU A 51 -0.03 -4.33 9.96
C LEU A 51 -0.71 -5.50 10.68
N ILE A 52 -0.92 -6.64 10.01
CA ILE A 52 -1.64 -7.80 10.58
C ILE A 52 -1.06 -8.25 11.94
N PRO A 53 0.27 -8.39 12.12
CA PRO A 53 0.86 -8.84 13.39
C PRO A 53 0.67 -7.84 14.54
N LYS A 54 0.31 -6.59 14.26
CA LYS A 54 0.09 -5.54 15.26
C LYS A 54 -1.34 -5.52 15.80
N LEU A 55 -2.25 -6.29 15.21
CA LEU A 55 -3.60 -6.43 15.72
C LEU A 55 -3.57 -7.18 17.05
N SER A 56 -4.35 -6.69 18.01
CA SER A 56 -4.67 -7.44 19.22
C SER A 56 -5.56 -8.64 18.89
N GLU A 57 -5.65 -9.63 19.79
CA GLU A 57 -6.60 -10.75 19.62
C GLU A 57 -8.06 -10.28 19.47
N GLU A 58 -8.43 -9.18 20.14
CA GLU A 58 -9.74 -8.56 20.01
C GLU A 58 -9.93 -7.94 18.62
N SER A 59 -8.91 -7.20 18.15
CA SER A 59 -8.91 -6.58 16.83
C SER A 59 -8.95 -7.61 15.70
N VAL A 60 -8.32 -8.78 15.86
CA VAL A 60 -8.42 -9.89 14.89
C VAL A 60 -9.86 -10.40 14.78
N LYS A 61 -10.56 -10.59 15.90
CA LYS A 61 -11.99 -10.98 15.88
C LYS A 61 -12.86 -9.90 15.25
N ASN A 62 -12.50 -8.63 15.43
CA ASN A 62 -13.20 -7.51 14.79
C ASN A 62 -12.93 -7.46 13.29
N LEU A 63 -11.70 -7.78 12.86
CA LEU A 63 -11.35 -7.90 11.44
C LEU A 63 -12.18 -9.02 10.78
N GLU A 64 -12.29 -10.19 11.40
CA GLU A 64 -13.11 -11.29 10.86
C GLU A 64 -14.57 -10.87 10.66
N LYS A 65 -15.16 -10.16 11.64
CA LYS A 65 -16.53 -9.63 11.52
C LYS A 65 -16.64 -8.57 10.45
N PHE A 66 -15.66 -7.68 10.36
CA PHE A 66 -15.59 -6.63 9.35
C PHE A 66 -15.57 -7.22 7.94
N LEU A 67 -14.70 -8.23 7.70
CA LEU A 67 -14.59 -8.90 6.41
C LEU A 67 -15.81 -9.76 6.03
N GLN A 68 -16.67 -10.10 6.99
CA GLN A 68 -17.94 -10.78 6.74
C GLN A 68 -19.08 -9.82 6.34
N GLN A 69 -18.86 -8.50 6.46
CA GLN A 69 -19.81 -7.51 5.95
C GLN A 69 -19.85 -7.59 4.42
N LYS A 70 -21.05 -7.61 3.86
CA LYS A 70 -21.22 -7.74 2.40
C LYS A 70 -20.78 -6.50 1.64
N ASP A 71 -20.84 -5.34 2.29
CA ASP A 71 -20.54 -4.04 1.70
C ASP A 71 -19.76 -3.22 2.74
N PHE A 72 -18.45 -3.14 2.59
CA PHE A 72 -17.61 -2.16 3.27
C PHE A 72 -16.83 -1.38 2.22
N SER A 73 -16.60 -0.09 2.46
CA SER A 73 -15.80 0.77 1.58
C SER A 73 -14.30 0.65 1.90
N LEU A 74 -13.45 1.15 1.00
CA LEU A 74 -12.02 1.28 1.27
C LEU A 74 -11.74 2.22 2.46
N GLU A 75 -12.57 3.26 2.62
CA GLU A 75 -12.51 4.19 3.75
C GLU A 75 -12.79 3.47 5.07
N ASP A 76 -13.78 2.58 5.10
CA ASP A 76 -14.10 1.77 6.28
C ASP A 76 -12.93 0.83 6.64
N LEU A 77 -12.30 0.22 5.63
CA LEU A 77 -11.15 -0.65 5.83
C LEU A 77 -9.94 0.14 6.37
N GLN A 78 -9.70 1.34 5.83
CA GLN A 78 -8.64 2.21 6.33
C GLN A 78 -8.90 2.61 7.78
N GLN A 79 -10.14 3.04 8.09
CA GLN A 79 -10.52 3.44 9.43
C GLN A 79 -10.37 2.27 10.42
N PHE A 80 -10.73 1.05 10.01
CA PHE A 80 -10.48 -0.15 10.80
C PHE A 80 -9.01 -0.26 11.22
N TRP A 81 -8.07 -0.09 10.29
CA TRP A 81 -6.64 -0.17 10.61
C TRP A 81 -6.18 0.95 11.55
N VAL A 82 -6.62 2.19 11.31
CA VAL A 82 -6.30 3.34 12.16
C VAL A 82 -6.78 3.13 13.59
N ASP A 83 -7.98 2.58 13.76
CA ASP A 83 -8.58 2.39 15.08
C ASP A 83 -7.98 1.20 15.85
N ASN A 84 -7.45 0.20 15.14
CA ASN A 84 -7.04 -1.08 15.74
C ASN A 84 -5.53 -1.30 15.83
N ILE A 85 -4.71 -0.44 15.22
CA ILE A 85 -3.26 -0.56 15.23
C ILE A 85 -2.62 0.65 15.90
N PRO A 86 -2.00 0.47 17.08
CA PRO A 86 -1.13 1.49 17.64
C PRO A 86 -0.02 1.83 16.65
N ASP A 87 0.24 3.12 16.46
CA ASP A 87 1.27 3.61 15.53
C ASP A 87 1.03 3.18 14.06
N PHE A 88 -0.24 3.05 13.65
CA PHE A 88 -0.63 2.72 12.26
C PHE A 88 0.14 3.58 11.25
N GLN A 89 0.07 4.90 11.40
CA GLN A 89 0.66 5.83 10.46
C GLN A 89 2.19 5.69 10.38
N ALA A 90 2.88 5.57 11.53
CA ALA A 90 4.32 5.36 11.56
C ALA A 90 4.72 4.02 10.92
N THR A 91 3.91 2.97 11.10
CA THR A 91 4.15 1.65 10.48
C THR A 91 4.01 1.72 8.96
N VAL A 92 2.97 2.40 8.47
CA VAL A 92 2.76 2.63 7.02
C VAL A 92 3.92 3.43 6.44
N GLU A 93 4.28 4.55 7.06
CA GLU A 93 5.36 5.43 6.61
C GLU A 93 6.69 4.68 6.55
N GLN A 94 7.06 3.94 7.60
CA GLN A 94 8.30 3.17 7.63
C GLN A 94 8.31 2.06 6.56
N THR A 95 7.21 1.31 6.44
CA THR A 95 7.11 0.21 5.46
C THR A 95 7.26 0.73 4.02
N LEU A 96 6.64 1.87 3.71
CA LEU A 96 6.75 2.51 2.41
C LEU A 96 8.15 3.10 2.19
N LEU A 97 8.78 3.68 3.21
CA LEU A 97 10.14 4.20 3.13
C LEU A 97 11.15 3.07 2.86
N ASP A 98 11.03 1.94 3.55
CA ASP A 98 11.87 0.76 3.34
C ASP A 98 11.68 0.22 1.93
N PHE A 99 10.42 0.07 1.48
CA PHE A 99 10.12 -0.37 0.12
C PHE A 99 10.68 0.58 -0.94
N LYS A 100 10.60 1.89 -0.71
CA LYS A 100 11.20 2.90 -1.59
C LYS A 100 12.71 2.77 -1.68
N GLY A 101 13.41 2.48 -0.58
CA GLY A 101 14.84 2.20 -0.58
C GLY A 101 15.17 0.99 -1.46
N GLU A 102 14.47 -0.12 -1.26
CA GLU A 102 14.66 -1.34 -2.06
C GLU A 102 14.32 -1.15 -3.53
N LEU A 103 13.27 -0.39 -3.84
CA LEU A 103 12.88 -0.11 -5.22
C LEU A 103 13.96 0.70 -5.94
N LYS A 104 14.55 1.70 -5.27
CA LYS A 104 15.71 2.44 -5.81
C LYS A 104 16.87 1.50 -6.14
N ASP A 105 17.18 0.56 -5.26
CA ASP A 105 18.25 -0.42 -5.48
C ASP A 105 17.94 -1.36 -6.65
N ILE A 106 16.74 -1.96 -6.68
CA ILE A 106 16.32 -2.88 -7.75
C ILE A 106 16.42 -2.18 -9.10
N VAL A 107 15.81 -1.00 -9.23
CA VAL A 107 15.71 -0.35 -10.52
C VAL A 107 17.08 0.21 -10.94
N SER A 108 17.97 0.60 -10.01
CA SER A 108 19.36 0.98 -10.33
C SER A 108 20.22 -0.14 -10.95
N THR A 109 19.77 -1.39 -10.84
CA THR A 109 20.44 -2.57 -11.41
C THR A 109 19.86 -3.04 -12.75
N LEU A 110 18.77 -2.42 -13.21
CA LEU A 110 18.15 -2.64 -14.52
C LEU A 110 18.85 -1.81 -15.61
#